data_AF-A0A6G1FZ72-F1
#
_entry.id   AF-A0A6G1FZ72-F1
#
_cell.length_a   1.000
_cell.length_b   1.000
_cell.length_c   1.000
_cell.angle_alpha   90.00
_cell.angle_beta   90.00
_cell.angle_gamma   90.00
#
_symmetry.space_group_name_H-M   'P 1'
#
loop_
_entity.id
_entity.type
_entity.pdbx_description
1 polymer ?
#
loop_
_entity_poly.entity_id
_entity_poly.type
_entity_poly.pdbx_seq_one_letter_code
_entity_poly.pdbx_strand_id
1 'polypeptide(L)'
;MPHNPGPSLLPLSSTTFSPPSPPSTTRTFSLSEHITPAISKPLVAQFPSQHLTIGCGAAIFHVASGRVVVCYHERDKYWFLPKGRRDAGEESGQAAEREGYEEVSS
;
A
#
# COMPACT_ATOMS: atom_id res chain seq x y z
N MET A 1 -68.91 9.29 12.58
CA MET A 1 -68.39 10.59 12.10
C MET A 1 -67.84 11.36 13.29
N PRO A 2 -66.51 11.52 13.36
CA PRO A 2 -65.94 12.83 13.65
C PRO A 2 -65.01 13.27 12.51
N HIS A 3 -65.10 14.56 12.21
CA HIS A 3 -64.32 15.33 11.26
C HIS A 3 -62.98 15.69 11.90
N ASN A 4 -61.88 15.64 11.13
CA ASN A 4 -60.58 16.17 11.57
C ASN A 4 -60.11 17.21 10.54
N PRO A 5 -59.99 18.50 10.90
CA PRO A 5 -59.54 19.54 9.98
C PRO A 5 -58.03 19.44 9.74
N GLY A 6 -57.62 19.58 8.47
CA GLY A 6 -56.24 19.47 8.02
C GLY A 6 -55.32 20.59 8.55
N PRO A 7 -53.99 20.37 8.47
CA PRO A 7 -53.00 21.27 9.07
C PRO A 7 -52.83 22.58 8.28
N SER A 8 -52.84 23.68 9.03
CA SER A 8 -52.60 25.06 8.60
C SER A 8 -51.17 25.27 8.08
N LEU A 9 -51.04 25.78 6.85
CA LEU A 9 -49.78 26.17 6.23
C LEU A 9 -49.32 27.53 6.77
N LEU A 10 -48.18 27.57 7.44
CA LEU A 10 -47.49 28.82 7.81
C LEU A 10 -46.46 29.20 6.72
N PRO A 11 -46.28 30.51 6.42
CA PRO A 11 -45.44 30.96 5.31
C PRO A 11 -43.94 30.82 5.60
N LEU A 12 -43.16 30.42 4.58
CA LEU A 12 -41.69 30.42 4.63
C LEU A 12 -41.14 31.84 4.68
N SER A 13 -40.49 32.19 5.78
CA SER A 13 -39.70 33.42 5.93
C SER A 13 -38.39 33.30 5.16
N SER A 14 -38.19 34.15 4.15
CA SER A 14 -36.95 34.29 3.39
C SER A 14 -35.90 35.05 4.19
N THR A 15 -34.95 34.34 4.81
CA THR A 15 -33.79 34.96 5.45
C THR A 15 -32.73 35.27 4.39
N THR A 16 -32.58 36.54 4.03
CA THR A 16 -31.51 37.02 3.15
C THR A 16 -30.18 36.91 3.90
N PHE A 17 -29.31 36.00 3.47
CA PHE A 17 -27.95 35.86 4.01
C PHE A 17 -27.04 36.94 3.40
N SER A 18 -26.55 37.86 4.23
CA SER A 18 -25.48 38.79 3.82
C SER A 18 -24.13 38.08 3.90
N PRO A 19 -23.29 38.12 2.85
CA PRO A 19 -21.96 37.53 2.92
C PRO A 19 -21.05 38.30 3.89
N PRO A 20 -20.10 37.63 4.57
CA PRO A 20 -19.11 38.28 5.42
C PRO A 20 -18.13 39.12 4.58
N SER A 21 -17.75 40.29 5.11
CA SER A 21 -16.72 41.17 4.50
C SER A 21 -15.38 40.45 4.36
N PRO A 22 -14.60 40.70 3.29
CA PRO A 22 -13.29 40.08 3.11
C PRO A 22 -12.29 40.56 4.18
N PRO A 23 -11.41 39.69 4.70
CA PRO A 23 -10.33 40.12 5.58
C PRO A 23 -9.30 40.96 4.81
N SER A 24 -9.14 42.23 5.18
CA SER A 24 -8.03 43.08 4.75
C SER A 24 -6.73 42.59 5.40
N THR A 25 -6.07 41.61 4.79
CA THR A 25 -4.66 41.30 5.09
C THR A 25 -4.00 40.79 3.83
N THR A 26 -3.42 41.72 3.06
CA THR A 26 -2.45 41.40 2.02
C THR A 26 -1.23 40.78 2.70
N ARG A 27 -1.21 39.45 2.81
CA ARG A 27 0.04 38.71 3.06
C ARG A 27 0.84 38.77 1.76
N THR A 28 1.87 39.59 1.74
CA THR A 28 2.95 39.48 0.76
C THR A 28 3.59 38.10 0.94
N PHE A 29 3.30 37.16 0.05
CA PHE A 29 4.00 35.89 0.02
C PHE A 29 5.42 36.15 -0.48
N SER A 30 6.39 36.14 0.44
CA SER A 30 7.81 36.13 0.06
C SER A 30 8.11 34.79 -0.59
N LEU A 31 8.27 34.80 -1.91
CA LEU A 31 8.72 33.64 -2.68
C LEU A 31 10.24 33.45 -2.47
N SER A 32 10.66 32.98 -1.30
CA SER A 32 12.06 32.64 -1.07
C SER A 32 12.24 31.71 0.12
N GLU A 33 11.97 30.43 -0.06
CA GLU A 33 12.69 29.39 0.66
C GLU A 33 12.66 28.12 -0.19
N HIS A 34 13.73 27.93 -0.94
CA HIS A 34 14.00 26.68 -1.62
C HIS A 34 14.23 25.64 -0.52
N ILE A 35 13.22 24.84 -0.19
CA ILE A 35 13.34 23.74 0.78
C ILE A 35 14.25 22.69 0.13
N THR A 36 15.55 22.84 0.35
CA THR A 36 16.51 21.79 0.03
C THR A 36 16.21 20.62 0.98
N PRO A 37 15.82 19.43 0.51
CA PRO A 37 15.62 18.29 1.39
C PRO A 37 16.94 18.06 2.13
N ALA A 38 16.91 18.09 3.45
CA ALA A 38 18.08 17.79 4.26
C ALA A 38 18.48 16.34 3.95
N ILE A 39 19.59 16.17 3.24
CA ILE A 39 20.19 14.85 3.01
C ILE A 39 20.70 14.39 4.37
N SER A 40 19.92 13.53 5.06
CA SER A 40 20.39 12.87 6.27
C SER A 40 21.59 11.99 5.91
N LYS A 41 22.66 12.05 6.71
CA LYS A 41 23.79 11.13 6.58
C LYS A 41 23.25 9.69 6.60
N PRO A 42 23.77 8.78 5.75
CA PRO A 42 23.34 7.39 5.75
C PRO A 42 23.57 6.78 7.13
N LEU A 43 22.51 6.22 7.73
CA LEU A 43 22.61 5.48 8.98
C LEU A 43 23.18 4.09 8.68
N VAL A 44 24.43 3.87 9.07
CA VAL A 44 25.04 2.54 9.09
C VAL A 44 24.83 1.96 10.48
N ALA A 45 23.90 1.02 10.62
CA ALA A 45 23.59 0.37 11.89
C ALA A 45 23.33 -1.13 11.68
N GLN A 46 23.63 -1.93 12.70
CA GLN A 46 23.33 -3.36 12.72
C GLN A 46 22.16 -3.61 13.66
N PHE A 47 21.11 -4.23 13.14
CA PHE A 47 19.93 -4.59 13.91
C PHE A 47 19.97 -6.10 14.17
N PRO A 48 20.06 -6.55 15.43
CA PRO A 48 19.99 -7.97 15.72
C PRO A 48 18.58 -8.48 15.36
N SER A 49 18.51 -9.62 14.67
CA SER A 49 17.24 -10.30 14.44
C SER A 49 17.36 -11.76 14.86
N GLN A 50 16.62 -12.12 15.90
CA GLN A 50 16.63 -13.46 16.49
C GLN A 50 15.68 -14.42 15.76
N HIS A 51 14.74 -13.88 14.97
CA HIS A 51 13.68 -14.65 14.28
C HIS A 51 13.61 -14.32 12.78
N LEU A 52 14.76 -13.98 12.18
CA LEU A 52 14.85 -13.77 10.73
C LEU A 52 15.00 -15.11 10.03
N THR A 53 14.06 -15.42 9.14
CA THR A 53 14.21 -16.50 8.16
C THR A 53 14.58 -15.87 6.82
N ILE A 54 15.69 -16.33 6.24
CA ILE A 54 16.05 -15.99 4.87
C ILE A 54 15.42 -17.03 3.95
N GLY A 55 14.69 -16.57 2.94
CA GLY A 55 14.13 -17.43 1.91
C GLY A 55 14.81 -17.23 0.56
N CYS A 56 14.75 -18.27 -0.27
CA CYS A 56 15.24 -18.28 -1.64
C CYS A 56 14.19 -18.90 -2.56
N GLY A 57 14.23 -18.57 -3.85
CA GLY A 57 13.26 -19.06 -4.82
C GLY A 57 13.54 -18.55 -6.23
N ALA A 58 12.78 -19.05 -7.20
CA ALA A 58 12.97 -18.77 -8.62
C ALA A 58 11.74 -18.10 -9.24
N ALA A 59 11.97 -17.12 -10.09
CA ALA A 59 10.97 -16.62 -11.02
C ALA A 59 11.26 -17.21 -12.41
N ILE A 60 10.41 -18.13 -12.87
CA ILE A 60 10.62 -18.86 -14.13
C ILE A 60 9.74 -18.22 -15.20
N PHE A 61 10.36 -17.70 -16.25
CA PHE A 61 9.68 -16.98 -17.33
C PHE A 61 9.60 -17.82 -18.60
N HIS A 62 8.39 -18.05 -19.10
CA HIS A 62 8.19 -18.47 -20.48
C HIS A 62 8.13 -17.20 -21.37
N VAL A 63 9.32 -16.78 -21.81
CA VAL A 63 9.56 -15.50 -22.49
C VAL A 63 8.69 -15.32 -23.74
N ALA A 64 8.56 -16.38 -24.55
CA ALA A 64 7.84 -16.32 -25.83
C ALA A 64 6.36 -15.94 -25.68
N SER A 65 5.73 -16.25 -24.54
CA SER A 65 4.33 -15.89 -24.28
C SER A 65 4.17 -14.87 -23.14
N GLY A 66 5.26 -14.31 -22.61
CA GLY A 66 5.21 -13.41 -21.46
C GLY A 66 4.55 -14.01 -20.21
N ARG A 67 4.71 -15.32 -19.96
CA ARG A 67 4.10 -16.00 -18.80
C ARG A 67 5.14 -16.29 -17.72
N VAL A 68 4.71 -16.34 -16.47
CA VAL A 68 5.52 -16.72 -15.30
C VAL A 68 4.90 -17.94 -14.64
N VAL A 69 5.75 -18.84 -14.11
CA VAL A 69 5.31 -19.98 -13.31
C VAL A 69 5.05 -19.53 -11.87
N VAL A 70 3.91 -19.92 -11.33
CA VAL A 70 3.51 -19.73 -9.93
C VAL A 70 2.93 -21.01 -9.38
N CYS A 71 3.12 -21.26 -8.09
CA CYS A 71 2.51 -22.35 -7.35
C CYS A 71 1.25 -21.86 -6.64
N TYR A 72 0.26 -22.75 -6.47
CA TYR A 72 -0.97 -22.44 -5.75
C TYR A 72 -1.00 -23.18 -4.42
N HIS A 73 -1.10 -22.44 -3.33
CA HIS A 73 -1.24 -23.04 -2.02
C HIS A 73 -2.70 -23.40 -1.76
N GLU A 74 -3.07 -24.68 -1.91
CA GLU A 74 -4.47 -25.10 -1.90
C GLU A 74 -5.21 -24.84 -0.59
N ARG A 75 -4.54 -24.96 0.56
CA ARG A 75 -5.18 -24.78 1.87
C ARG A 75 -5.49 -23.31 2.15
N ASP A 76 -4.47 -22.46 2.02
CA ASP A 76 -4.53 -21.03 2.33
C ASP A 76 -4.95 -20.15 1.14
N LYS A 77 -5.18 -20.76 -0.03
CA LYS A 77 -5.79 -20.16 -1.22
C LYS A 77 -5.05 -18.95 -1.80
N TYR A 78 -3.71 -19.01 -1.87
CA TYR A 78 -2.90 -17.94 -2.46
C TYR A 78 -1.90 -18.46 -3.50
N TRP A 79 -1.49 -17.57 -4.39
CA TRP A 79 -0.46 -17.83 -5.41
C TRP A 79 0.89 -17.31 -4.93
N PHE A 80 1.96 -18.08 -5.20
CA PHE A 80 3.32 -17.70 -4.81
C PHE A 80 4.34 -18.14 -5.86
N LEU A 81 5.52 -17.52 -5.83
CA LEU A 81 6.66 -17.99 -6.62
C LEU A 81 7.25 -19.23 -5.95
N PRO A 82 7.75 -20.22 -6.72
CA PRO A 82 8.53 -21.33 -6.20
C PRO A 82 9.61 -20.83 -5.25
N LYS A 83 9.50 -21.13 -3.96
CA LYS A 83 10.37 -20.61 -2.93
C LYS A 83 10.32 -21.47 -1.67
N GLY A 84 11.35 -21.34 -0.85
CA GLY A 84 11.34 -21.84 0.52
C GLY A 84 12.49 -21.29 1.34
N ARG A 85 12.89 -22.05 2.37
CA ARG A 85 13.86 -21.58 3.36
C ARG A 85 15.27 -21.83 2.83
N ARG A 86 16.12 -20.82 2.95
CA ARG A 86 17.56 -21.01 2.77
C ARG A 86 18.18 -21.60 4.02
N ASP A 87 18.95 -22.66 3.86
CA ASP A 87 19.65 -23.31 4.96
C ASP A 87 20.90 -22.53 5.39
N ALA A 88 21.33 -22.78 6.62
CA ALA A 88 22.49 -22.10 7.19
C ALA A 88 23.77 -22.51 6.43
N GLY A 89 24.43 -21.53 5.81
CA GLY A 89 25.65 -21.75 5.03
C GLY A 89 25.40 -22.16 3.56
N GLU A 90 24.15 -22.38 3.15
CA GLU A 90 23.80 -22.70 1.76
C GLU A 90 24.05 -21.50 0.84
N GLU A 91 24.49 -21.69 -0.39
CA GLU A 91 24.58 -20.60 -1.38
C GLU A 91 23.16 -20.22 -1.87
N SER A 92 22.88 -18.93 -2.05
CA SER A 92 21.51 -18.46 -2.33
C SER A 92 20.97 -18.94 -3.67
N GLY A 93 21.81 -19.04 -4.70
CA GLY A 93 21.47 -19.60 -6.00
C GLY A 93 21.14 -21.09 -5.92
N GLN A 94 22.00 -21.88 -5.26
CA GLN A 94 21.74 -23.31 -5.01
C GLN A 94 20.43 -23.55 -4.24
N ALA A 95 20.19 -22.75 -3.20
CA ALA A 95 18.93 -22.77 -2.47
C ALA A 95 17.73 -22.47 -3.38
N ALA A 96 17.85 -21.44 -4.23
CA ALA A 96 16.78 -21.07 -5.17
C ALA A 96 16.52 -22.16 -6.22
N GLU A 97 17.56 -22.85 -6.71
CA GLU A 97 17.43 -23.97 -7.64
C GLU A 97 16.73 -25.17 -7.00
N ARG A 98 17.13 -25.55 -5.78
CA ARG A 98 16.50 -26.62 -5.00
C ARG A 98 15.01 -26.34 -4.78
N GLU A 99 14.69 -25.15 -4.26
CA GLU A 99 13.32 -24.73 -3.99
C GLU A 99 12.48 -24.64 -5.29
N GLY A 100 13.08 -24.16 -6.37
CA GLY A 100 12.45 -24.10 -7.69
C GLY A 100 12.08 -25.48 -8.24
N TYR A 101 12.90 -26.50 -7.97
CA TYR A 101 12.62 -27.87 -8.34
C TYR A 101 11.52 -28.50 -7.46
N GLU A 102 11.66 -28.38 -6.14
CA GLU A 102 10.75 -29.00 -5.15
C GLU A 102 9.30 -28.49 -5.30
N GLU A 103 9.10 -27.19 -5.51
CA GLU A 103 7.77 -26.57 -5.55
C GLU A 103 7.07 -26.67 -6.91
N VAL A 104 7.81 -26.84 -8.01
CA VAL A 104 7.23 -26.90 -9.38
C VAL A 104 7.01 -28.34 -9.85
N SER A 105 7.77 -29.29 -9.30
CA SER A 105 7.60 -30.72 -9.60
C SER A 105 6.54 -31.41 -8.74
N SER A 106 6.07 -30.75 -7.68
CA SER A 106 4.96 -31.21 -6.83
C SER A 106 3.59 -30.94 -7.44
#